data_AF-A0A7X8PS66-F1
#
_entry.id   AF-A0A7X8PS66-F1
#
_cell.length_a   1.000
_cell.length_b   1.000
_cell.length_c   1.000
_cell.angle_alpha   90.00
_cell.angle_beta   90.00
_cell.angle_gamma   90.00
#
_symmetry.space_group_name_H-M   'P 1'
#
loop_
_entity.id
_entity.type
_entity.pdbx_description
1 polymer ?
#
loop_
_entity_poly.entity_id
_entity_poly.type
_entity_poly.pdbx_seq_one_letter_code
_entity_poly.pdbx_strand_id
1 'polypeptide(L)'
;MYASGTRIGSLPDWYLIERETEKTIEKLNSARELDYYINNADENIRRLAVLRLKKLGLKESGEMLREIMDDPVESHANKYLAAWALKSLLAGSDNDFMLNTRYLANFTGHENYEELFPVILENDNRDIGFKFSSSPCYTAFNIDDEDSVLEKDIFFSSDFDFWQWISNVVSSLKANVKNYPVRVMKTLYAGALKLLQCVKTAAVKLYTKKTDKAPKTHEKAISKRKEKKHDNSAQLPYLSERTGNRLEARPDGSRSSYRRDHLYDYNRLRNEIYRRPGFVYCVKKGVFQLLFFLFYPIRLVRRKKFAALCILLSIYVFFAYFSYGRSITIKYAGFDLQEVQSRFLEKAGALYRQALSDINRLTGMDEWNAVRDSKQAANDILRTSNTNIKQDNGSKEISTFTVFARDGLNIRIAPDPSSDRIGSKALPYGTRVTFISSALNESTGVEWFYVEAEDGRFGWVSSKYLKKDEVK
;
A
#
# COMPACT_ATOMS: atom_id res chain seq x y z
N MET A 1 21.40 -25.78 -18.60
CA MET A 1 20.73 -25.43 -19.88
C MET A 1 19.78 -24.29 -19.58
N TYR A 2 20.25 -23.06 -19.80
CA TYR A 2 19.45 -21.86 -19.53
C TYR A 2 18.44 -21.65 -20.65
N ALA A 3 17.22 -21.33 -20.24
CA ALA A 3 16.05 -21.13 -21.07
C ALA A 3 16.35 -20.22 -22.27
N SER A 4 16.10 -20.78 -23.45
CA SER A 4 15.88 -20.07 -24.70
C SER A 4 14.88 -18.94 -24.48
N GLY A 5 15.30 -17.70 -24.76
CA GLY A 5 14.46 -16.51 -24.66
C GLY A 5 13.15 -16.70 -25.42
N THR A 6 12.04 -16.43 -24.75
CA THR A 6 10.74 -16.22 -25.35
C THR A 6 10.87 -15.09 -26.36
N ARG A 7 10.98 -15.45 -27.65
CA ARG A 7 10.77 -14.52 -28.74
C ARG A 7 9.30 -14.18 -28.69
N ILE A 8 8.97 -12.99 -28.18
CA ILE A 8 7.70 -12.33 -28.47
C ILE A 8 7.50 -12.51 -29.97
N GLY A 9 6.36 -13.08 -30.39
CA GLY A 9 6.04 -13.28 -31.80
C GLY A 9 6.33 -12.00 -32.59
N SER A 10 6.78 -12.13 -33.84
CA SER A 10 6.99 -10.98 -34.71
C SER A 10 5.76 -10.07 -34.65
N LEU A 11 5.96 -8.82 -34.24
CA LEU A 11 4.89 -7.83 -34.17
C LEU A 11 4.19 -7.75 -35.53
N PRO A 12 2.88 -7.46 -35.57
CA PRO A 12 2.15 -7.30 -36.82
C PRO A 12 2.81 -6.26 -37.75
N ASP A 13 2.82 -6.53 -39.06
CA ASP A 13 3.48 -5.68 -40.06
C ASP A 13 2.98 -4.22 -40.02
N TRP A 14 1.68 -4.02 -39.80
CA TRP A 14 1.09 -2.68 -39.68
C TRP A 14 1.72 -1.86 -38.53
N TYR A 15 2.01 -2.52 -37.40
CA TYR A 15 2.61 -1.87 -36.23
C TYR A 15 4.10 -1.56 -36.47
N LEU A 16 4.79 -2.42 -37.22
CA LEU A 16 6.18 -2.15 -37.62
C LEU A 16 6.25 -0.92 -38.53
N ILE A 17 5.34 -0.83 -39.51
CA ILE A 17 5.22 0.33 -40.40
C ILE A 17 4.88 1.59 -39.60
N GLU A 18 3.93 1.52 -38.68
CA GLU A 18 3.56 2.63 -37.80
C GLU A 18 4.78 3.13 -37.00
N ARG A 19 5.54 2.21 -36.40
CA ARG A 19 6.73 2.53 -35.60
C ARG A 19 7.90 3.08 -36.42
N GLU A 20 8.07 2.62 -37.65
CA GLU A 20 9.06 3.18 -38.58
C GLU A 20 8.65 4.58 -39.05
N THR A 21 7.35 4.77 -39.29
CA THR A 21 6.78 6.06 -39.66
C THR A 21 6.90 7.06 -38.51
N GLU A 22 6.65 6.64 -37.26
CA GLU A 22 6.86 7.45 -36.06
C GLU A 22 8.29 8.01 -36.00
N LYS A 23 9.31 7.17 -36.18
CA LYS A 23 10.72 7.59 -36.20
C LYS A 23 11.03 8.61 -37.30
N THR A 24 10.29 8.56 -38.40
CA THR A 24 10.45 9.48 -39.52
C THR A 24 9.78 10.81 -39.20
N ILE A 25 8.52 10.77 -38.74
CA ILE A 25 7.74 11.92 -38.27
C ILE A 25 8.47 12.68 -37.14
N GLU A 26 9.12 11.97 -36.23
CA GLU A 26 9.89 12.58 -35.12
C GLU A 26 11.06 13.46 -35.58
N LYS A 27 11.58 13.25 -36.79
CA LYS A 27 12.68 14.05 -37.35
C LYS A 27 12.19 15.33 -38.02
N LEU A 28 10.88 15.43 -38.32
CA LEU A 28 10.28 16.58 -38.98
C LEU A 28 10.09 17.72 -37.98
N ASN A 29 10.41 18.94 -38.40
CA ASN A 29 10.45 20.11 -37.53
C ASN A 29 9.50 21.23 -37.99
N SER A 30 8.86 21.09 -39.15
CA SER A 30 7.90 22.06 -39.67
C SER A 30 6.51 21.46 -39.78
N ALA A 31 5.47 22.27 -39.52
CA ALA A 31 4.09 21.89 -39.76
C ALA A 31 3.85 21.51 -41.22
N ARG A 32 4.48 22.22 -42.17
CA ARG A 32 4.34 21.96 -43.61
C ARG A 32 4.90 20.59 -44.04
N GLU A 33 5.90 20.06 -43.34
CA GLU A 33 6.40 18.71 -43.59
C GLU A 33 5.43 17.64 -43.08
N LEU A 34 4.67 17.96 -42.03
CA LEU A 34 3.66 17.07 -41.43
C LEU A 34 2.35 17.04 -42.22
N ASP A 35 2.08 18.06 -43.03
CA ASP A 35 0.91 18.15 -43.91
C ASP A 35 0.71 16.88 -44.77
N TYR A 36 1.80 16.32 -45.30
CA TYR A 36 1.76 15.05 -46.04
C TYR A 36 1.26 13.86 -45.20
N TYR A 37 1.60 13.82 -43.91
CA TYR A 37 1.22 12.74 -43.01
C TYR A 37 -0.18 12.95 -42.41
N ILE A 38 -0.62 14.20 -42.30
CA ILE A 38 -1.99 14.55 -41.88
C ILE A 38 -2.99 14.14 -42.95
N ASN A 39 -2.63 14.26 -44.23
CA ASN A 39 -3.49 13.84 -45.33
C ASN A 39 -3.31 12.36 -45.72
N ASN A 40 -2.68 11.54 -44.86
CA ASN A 40 -2.44 10.13 -45.15
C ASN A 40 -3.75 9.33 -45.10
N ALA A 41 -3.88 8.27 -45.89
CA ALA A 41 -5.07 7.40 -45.86
C ALA A 41 -5.19 6.60 -44.55
N ASP A 42 -4.08 6.27 -43.89
CA ASP A 42 -4.05 5.50 -42.63
C ASP A 42 -4.32 6.40 -41.42
N GLU A 43 -5.36 6.06 -40.66
CA GLU A 43 -5.77 6.75 -39.43
C GLU A 43 -4.64 6.83 -38.38
N ASN A 44 -3.85 5.78 -38.23
CA ASN A 44 -2.81 5.70 -37.21
C ASN A 44 -1.63 6.62 -37.56
N ILE A 45 -1.30 6.74 -38.85
CA ILE A 45 -0.26 7.67 -39.31
C ILE A 45 -0.72 9.12 -39.08
N ARG A 46 -1.98 9.44 -39.36
CA ARG A 46 -2.55 10.76 -39.06
C ARG A 46 -2.50 11.06 -37.56
N ARG A 47 -2.82 10.08 -36.71
CA ARG A 47 -2.71 10.19 -35.25
C ARG A 47 -1.29 10.57 -34.80
N LEU A 48 -0.27 9.90 -35.33
CA LEU A 48 1.13 10.21 -35.04
C LEU A 48 1.50 11.64 -35.46
N ALA A 49 0.99 12.10 -36.61
CA ALA A 49 1.21 13.45 -37.09
C ALA A 49 0.58 14.50 -36.15
N VAL A 50 -0.64 14.28 -35.65
CA VAL A 50 -1.30 15.13 -34.64
C VAL A 50 -0.47 15.23 -33.36
N LEU A 51 0.05 14.11 -32.86
CA LEU A 51 0.92 14.10 -31.67
C LEU A 51 2.20 14.89 -31.90
N ARG A 52 2.78 14.80 -33.10
CA ARG A 52 3.98 15.55 -33.45
C ARG A 52 3.69 17.05 -33.58
N LEU A 53 2.57 17.44 -34.20
CA LEU A 53 2.14 18.84 -34.28
C LEU A 53 2.00 19.47 -32.89
N LYS A 54 1.43 18.74 -31.93
CA LYS A 54 1.37 19.17 -30.53
C LYS A 54 2.78 19.40 -29.96
N LYS A 55 3.67 18.40 -30.11
CA LYS A 55 5.05 18.46 -29.58
C LYS A 55 5.84 19.65 -30.13
N LEU A 56 5.60 20.04 -31.40
CA LEU A 56 6.30 21.15 -32.04
C LEU A 56 5.86 22.53 -31.52
N GLY A 57 4.64 22.69 -31.03
CA GLY A 57 4.21 23.96 -30.43
C GLY A 57 4.02 25.11 -31.42
N LEU A 58 3.99 24.86 -32.73
CA LEU A 58 3.96 25.89 -33.76
C LEU A 58 2.55 26.47 -33.93
N LYS A 59 2.46 27.78 -34.22
CA LYS A 59 1.17 28.45 -34.47
C LYS A 59 0.47 27.91 -35.73
N GLU A 60 1.24 27.58 -36.75
CA GLU A 60 0.76 26.99 -38.02
C GLU A 60 0.06 25.63 -37.80
N SER A 61 0.46 24.88 -36.76
CA SER A 61 -0.20 23.62 -36.40
C SER A 61 -1.68 23.82 -36.05
N GLY A 62 -2.07 25.02 -35.60
CA GLY A 62 -3.44 25.29 -35.17
C GLY A 62 -4.47 25.21 -36.30
N GLU A 63 -4.10 25.59 -37.53
CA GLU A 63 -4.99 25.50 -38.69
C GLU A 63 -5.15 24.05 -39.14
N MET A 64 -4.05 23.30 -39.22
CA MET A 64 -4.07 21.87 -39.57
C MET A 64 -4.89 21.04 -38.57
N LEU A 65 -4.78 21.32 -37.27
CA LEU A 65 -5.59 20.62 -36.27
C LEU A 65 -7.08 20.95 -36.37
N ARG A 66 -7.46 22.15 -36.83
CA ARG A 66 -8.86 22.50 -37.10
C ARG A 66 -9.39 21.75 -38.31
N GLU A 67 -8.60 21.66 -39.37
CA GLU A 67 -8.95 20.90 -40.57
C GLU A 67 -9.25 19.43 -40.23
N ILE A 68 -8.44 18.79 -39.39
CA ILE A 68 -8.67 17.41 -38.91
C ILE A 68 -9.98 17.29 -38.08
N MET A 69 -10.29 18.29 -37.26
CA MET A 69 -11.54 18.28 -36.47
C MET A 69 -12.78 18.43 -37.37
N ASP A 70 -12.67 19.23 -38.43
CA ASP A 70 -13.77 19.55 -39.34
C ASP A 70 -13.94 18.49 -40.46
N ASP A 71 -12.96 17.60 -40.67
CA ASP A 71 -13.03 16.52 -41.66
C ASP A 71 -14.14 15.49 -41.31
N PRO A 72 -15.19 15.32 -42.12
CA PRO A 72 -16.25 14.36 -41.85
C PRO A 72 -15.80 12.89 -41.91
N VAL A 73 -14.71 12.58 -42.61
CA VAL A 73 -14.19 11.21 -42.80
C VAL A 73 -13.25 10.80 -41.67
N GLU A 74 -12.74 11.76 -40.90
CA GLU A 74 -11.80 11.48 -39.82
C GLU A 74 -12.47 10.78 -38.62
N SER A 75 -11.71 9.86 -38.01
CA SER A 75 -12.10 9.10 -36.82
C SER A 75 -12.34 10.00 -35.62
N HIS A 76 -13.35 9.67 -34.81
CA HIS A 76 -13.63 10.38 -33.56
C HIS A 76 -12.39 10.44 -32.65
N ALA A 77 -11.62 9.36 -32.53
CA ALA A 77 -10.41 9.34 -31.71
C ALA A 77 -9.39 10.40 -32.15
N ASN A 78 -9.19 10.54 -33.46
CA ASN A 78 -8.28 11.54 -34.03
C ASN A 78 -8.83 12.96 -33.90
N LYS A 79 -10.15 13.17 -34.05
CA LYS A 79 -10.81 14.47 -33.79
C LYS A 79 -10.66 14.91 -32.34
N TYR A 80 -10.89 14.00 -31.39
CA TYR A 80 -10.68 14.26 -29.96
C TYR A 80 -9.22 14.57 -29.66
N LEU A 81 -8.29 13.80 -30.25
CA LEU A 81 -6.86 14.05 -30.08
C LEU A 81 -6.44 15.41 -30.66
N ALA A 82 -6.97 15.77 -31.84
CA ALA A 82 -6.71 17.06 -32.47
C ALA A 82 -7.28 18.22 -31.64
N ALA A 83 -8.48 18.07 -31.09
CA ALA A 83 -9.08 19.04 -30.17
C ALA A 83 -8.24 19.23 -28.90
N TRP A 84 -7.79 18.15 -28.27
CA TRP A 84 -6.90 18.22 -27.11
C TRP A 84 -5.55 18.87 -27.47
N ALA A 85 -4.94 18.48 -28.59
CA ALA A 85 -3.68 19.05 -29.06
C ALA A 85 -3.83 20.57 -29.29
N LEU A 86 -4.91 20.98 -29.96
CA LEU A 86 -5.21 22.38 -30.21
C LEU A 86 -5.44 23.15 -28.92
N LYS A 87 -6.21 22.60 -27.97
CA LYS A 87 -6.43 23.21 -26.66
C LYS A 87 -5.12 23.40 -25.89
N SER A 88 -4.25 22.40 -25.93
CA SER A 88 -2.94 22.44 -25.28
C SER A 88 -2.00 23.48 -25.91
N LEU A 89 -2.03 23.64 -27.24
CA LEU A 89 -1.32 24.71 -27.94
C LEU A 89 -1.84 26.10 -27.55
N LEU A 90 -3.16 26.25 -27.48
CA LEU A 90 -3.80 27.51 -27.09
C LEU A 90 -3.53 27.88 -25.64
N ALA A 91 -3.49 26.91 -24.72
CA ALA A 91 -3.17 27.18 -23.31
C ALA A 91 -1.77 27.80 -23.11
N GLY A 92 -0.84 27.57 -24.05
CA GLY A 92 0.50 28.16 -24.04
C GLY A 92 0.63 29.50 -24.76
N SER A 93 -0.39 29.91 -25.54
CA SER A 93 -0.39 31.16 -26.28
C SER A 93 -1.46 32.09 -25.73
N ASP A 94 -1.13 33.33 -25.36
CA ASP A 94 -2.09 34.34 -24.87
C ASP A 94 -3.21 34.73 -25.86
N ASN A 95 -3.33 34.02 -26.98
CA ASN A 95 -4.38 34.19 -27.95
C ASN A 95 -5.58 33.32 -27.56
N ASP A 96 -6.50 33.93 -26.80
CA ASP A 96 -7.88 33.43 -26.62
C ASP A 96 -8.63 33.54 -27.96
N PHE A 97 -8.32 32.64 -28.89
CA PHE A 97 -9.19 32.42 -30.04
C PHE A 97 -10.48 31.78 -29.50
N MET A 98 -11.59 32.52 -29.60
CA MET A 98 -12.95 32.06 -29.30
C MET A 98 -13.35 30.93 -30.28
N LEU A 99 -12.82 29.73 -30.08
CA LEU A 99 -13.20 28.54 -30.84
C LEU A 99 -14.31 27.82 -30.07
N ASN A 100 -15.53 27.94 -30.57
CA ASN A 100 -16.69 27.25 -30.03
C ASN A 100 -16.94 25.95 -30.81
N THR A 101 -16.03 24.98 -30.68
CA THR A 101 -16.24 23.61 -31.19
C THR A 101 -16.60 22.70 -30.02
N ARG A 102 -17.63 21.86 -30.17
CA ARG A 102 -18.09 20.94 -29.11
C ARG A 102 -16.96 20.09 -28.52
N TYR A 103 -16.00 19.65 -29.35
CA TYR A 103 -14.85 18.84 -28.90
C TYR A 103 -13.91 19.58 -27.93
N LEU A 104 -13.74 20.90 -28.06
CA LEU A 104 -12.84 21.68 -27.20
C LEU A 104 -13.39 21.89 -25.79
N ALA A 105 -14.70 21.72 -25.58
CA ALA A 105 -15.32 21.87 -24.27
C ALA A 105 -14.91 20.75 -23.28
N ASN A 106 -14.46 19.61 -23.81
CA ASN A 106 -14.07 18.44 -23.03
C ASN A 106 -12.63 18.54 -22.48
N PHE A 107 -11.86 19.54 -22.90
CA PHE A 107 -10.45 19.66 -22.55
C PHE A 107 -10.11 21.00 -21.92
N THR A 108 -9.30 20.95 -20.87
CA THR A 108 -8.66 22.08 -20.21
C THR A 108 -7.36 22.48 -20.92
N GLY A 109 -6.70 21.54 -21.61
CA GLY A 109 -5.42 21.73 -22.30
C GLY A 109 -4.19 21.33 -21.48
N HIS A 110 -4.40 20.91 -20.23
CA HIS A 110 -3.36 20.46 -19.30
C HIS A 110 -3.32 18.93 -19.13
N GLU A 111 -4.21 18.19 -19.78
CA GLU A 111 -4.29 16.74 -19.67
C GLU A 111 -3.06 16.05 -20.28
N ASN A 112 -2.67 14.92 -19.70
CA ASN A 112 -1.64 14.05 -20.27
C ASN A 112 -2.23 13.12 -21.32
N TYR A 113 -1.44 12.74 -22.33
CA TYR A 113 -1.89 11.80 -23.38
C TYR A 113 -2.37 10.45 -22.79
N GLU A 114 -1.69 9.98 -21.74
CA GLU A 114 -2.00 8.73 -21.03
C GLU A 114 -3.38 8.74 -20.36
N GLU A 115 -3.92 9.93 -20.06
CA GLU A 115 -5.24 10.09 -19.45
C GLU A 115 -6.37 10.01 -20.49
N LEU A 116 -6.05 10.28 -21.76
CA LEU A 116 -7.03 10.29 -22.86
C LEU A 116 -7.28 8.89 -23.43
N PHE A 117 -6.23 8.07 -23.47
CA PHE A 117 -6.28 6.72 -24.03
C PHE A 117 -5.77 5.74 -22.98
N PRO A 118 -6.59 5.40 -21.96
CA PRO A 118 -6.19 4.45 -20.95
C PRO A 118 -5.92 3.10 -21.62
N VAL A 119 -4.70 2.59 -21.47
CA VAL A 119 -4.37 1.25 -21.94
C VAL A 119 -5.01 0.25 -20.97
N ILE A 120 -6.16 -0.29 -21.35
CA ILE A 120 -6.86 -1.34 -20.60
C ILE A 120 -6.24 -2.68 -21.01
N LEU A 121 -5.46 -3.25 -20.10
CA LEU A 121 -4.94 -4.61 -20.25
C LEU A 121 -6.05 -5.59 -19.86
N GLU A 122 -6.87 -6.01 -20.81
CA GLU A 122 -7.77 -7.15 -20.60
C GLU A 122 -6.94 -8.43 -20.55
N ASN A 123 -7.06 -9.14 -19.43
CA ASN A 123 -6.39 -10.40 -19.23
C ASN A 123 -7.29 -11.48 -19.82
N ASP A 124 -6.89 -12.07 -20.96
CA ASP A 124 -7.68 -13.05 -21.73
C ASP A 124 -7.84 -14.43 -21.02
N ASN A 125 -7.51 -14.47 -19.72
CA ASN A 125 -7.86 -15.58 -18.86
C ASN A 125 -9.36 -15.57 -18.65
N ARG A 126 -10.05 -16.34 -19.51
CA ARG A 126 -11.45 -16.74 -19.43
C ARG A 126 -11.86 -17.05 -18.00
N ASP A 127 -12.33 -16.05 -17.29
CA ASP A 127 -13.30 -16.25 -16.24
C ASP A 127 -14.54 -16.85 -16.91
N ILE A 128 -15.09 -17.89 -16.30
CA ILE A 128 -16.38 -18.48 -16.62
C ILE A 128 -17.44 -17.44 -16.22
N GLY A 129 -17.53 -16.36 -16.99
CA GLY A 129 -18.52 -15.30 -16.84
C GLY A 129 -19.67 -15.57 -17.79
N PHE A 130 -20.86 -15.81 -17.25
CA PHE A 130 -22.09 -15.83 -18.03
C PHE A 130 -22.23 -14.52 -18.80
N LYS A 131 -22.11 -14.57 -20.12
CA LYS A 131 -22.39 -13.42 -20.99
C LYS A 131 -23.90 -13.14 -20.95
N PHE A 132 -24.31 -12.12 -20.21
CA PHE A 132 -25.66 -11.57 -20.27
C PHE A 132 -25.88 -10.64 -21.47
N SER A 133 -25.16 -10.86 -22.57
CA SER A 133 -25.27 -10.07 -23.80
C SER A 133 -26.56 -10.34 -24.61
N SER A 134 -27.49 -11.13 -24.08
CA SER A 134 -28.76 -11.46 -24.74
C SER A 134 -30.00 -11.06 -23.95
N SER A 135 -29.89 -10.18 -22.95
CA SER A 135 -31.07 -9.64 -22.25
C SER A 135 -31.69 -8.47 -23.03
N PRO A 136 -32.96 -8.57 -23.50
CA PRO A 136 -33.63 -7.52 -24.25
C PRO A 136 -33.77 -6.18 -23.49
N CYS A 137 -33.61 -6.22 -22.16
CA CYS A 137 -33.71 -5.04 -21.31
C CYS A 137 -32.46 -4.14 -21.38
N TYR A 138 -31.31 -4.64 -21.83
CA TYR A 138 -30.09 -3.83 -21.93
C TYR A 138 -30.11 -2.92 -23.17
N THR A 139 -30.70 -3.39 -24.27
CA THR A 139 -30.90 -2.60 -25.49
C THR A 139 -31.88 -1.44 -25.33
N ALA A 140 -32.79 -1.48 -24.35
CA ALA A 140 -33.79 -0.42 -24.17
C ALA A 140 -33.25 0.80 -23.39
N PHE A 141 -32.14 0.67 -22.67
CA PHE A 141 -31.54 1.75 -21.89
C PHE A 141 -30.34 2.44 -22.57
N ASN A 142 -29.88 1.95 -23.73
CA ASN A 142 -28.71 2.45 -24.45
C ASN A 142 -29.03 3.09 -25.82
N ILE A 143 -30.30 3.44 -26.09
CA ILE A 143 -30.70 4.00 -27.41
C ILE A 143 -30.31 5.49 -27.57
N ASP A 144 -29.96 6.19 -26.49
CA ASP A 144 -29.61 7.62 -26.55
C ASP A 144 -28.12 7.93 -26.30
N ASP A 145 -27.25 6.91 -26.22
CA ASP A 145 -25.82 7.08 -25.90
C ASP A 145 -24.90 6.47 -26.98
N GLU A 146 -25.26 6.65 -28.26
CA GLU A 146 -24.44 6.26 -29.42
C GLU A 146 -23.07 6.98 -29.50
N ASP A 147 -22.78 7.93 -28.61
CA ASP A 147 -21.54 8.74 -28.61
C ASP A 147 -20.44 8.26 -27.63
N SER A 148 -20.65 7.18 -26.85
CA SER A 148 -19.73 6.84 -25.74
C SER A 148 -18.95 5.53 -25.85
N VAL A 149 -19.15 4.72 -26.89
CA VAL A 149 -18.30 3.54 -27.11
C VAL A 149 -17.22 3.91 -28.12
N LEU A 150 -16.09 4.41 -27.61
CA LEU A 150 -14.82 4.48 -28.35
C LEU A 150 -14.45 3.07 -28.80
N GLU A 151 -14.94 2.71 -29.97
CA GLU A 151 -14.77 1.42 -30.61
C GLU A 151 -13.33 1.28 -31.11
N LYS A 152 -12.44 0.89 -30.19
CA LYS A 152 -11.20 0.09 -30.35
C LYS A 152 -10.27 0.38 -29.18
N ASP A 153 -10.63 -0.12 -28.00
CA ASP A 153 -9.61 -0.39 -26.99
C ASP A 153 -8.62 -1.40 -27.59
N ILE A 154 -7.34 -1.02 -27.62
CA ILE A 154 -6.27 -1.89 -28.12
C ILE A 154 -6.03 -2.95 -27.05
N PHE A 155 -6.70 -4.10 -27.19
CA PHE A 155 -6.52 -5.23 -26.29
C PHE A 155 -5.16 -5.88 -26.55
N PHE A 156 -4.22 -5.69 -25.63
CA PHE A 156 -2.95 -6.42 -25.64
C PHE A 156 -3.13 -7.74 -24.88
N SER A 157 -3.24 -8.84 -25.61
CA SER A 157 -3.08 -10.18 -25.05
C SER A 157 -1.61 -10.37 -24.66
N SER A 158 -1.30 -10.18 -23.38
CA SER A 158 0.04 -10.42 -22.85
C SER A 158 0.19 -11.88 -22.46
N ASP A 159 1.25 -12.55 -22.93
CA ASP A 159 1.65 -13.88 -22.45
C ASP A 159 2.14 -13.87 -20.99
N PHE A 160 2.19 -12.69 -20.36
CA PHE A 160 2.55 -12.53 -18.96
C PHE A 160 1.41 -12.96 -18.06
N ASP A 161 1.48 -14.19 -17.57
CA ASP A 161 0.61 -14.66 -16.50
C ASP A 161 0.95 -13.94 -15.19
N PHE A 162 0.25 -12.82 -14.98
CA PHE A 162 0.33 -11.99 -13.77
C PHE A 162 0.12 -12.82 -12.50
N TRP A 163 -0.72 -13.86 -12.55
CA TRP A 163 -0.98 -14.75 -11.42
C TRP A 163 0.21 -15.65 -11.12
N GLN A 164 0.89 -16.16 -12.15
CA GLN A 164 2.12 -16.90 -11.99
C GLN A 164 3.21 -16.02 -11.37
N TRP A 165 3.36 -14.77 -11.82
CA TRP A 165 4.30 -13.81 -11.23
C TRP A 165 3.96 -13.48 -9.77
N ILE A 166 2.70 -13.17 -9.45
CA ILE A 166 2.25 -12.95 -8.07
C ILE A 166 2.50 -14.19 -7.21
N SER A 167 2.20 -15.40 -7.70
CA SER A 167 2.41 -16.64 -6.95
C SER A 167 3.90 -16.86 -6.63
N ASN A 168 4.80 -16.49 -7.54
CA ASN A 168 6.24 -16.52 -7.35
C ASN A 168 6.71 -15.47 -6.33
N VAL A 169 6.13 -14.26 -6.37
CA VAL A 169 6.40 -13.21 -5.37
C VAL A 169 5.89 -13.62 -3.98
N VAL A 170 4.66 -14.14 -3.88
CA VAL A 170 4.04 -14.59 -2.63
C VAL A 170 4.76 -15.80 -2.06
N SER A 171 5.21 -16.76 -2.87
CA SER A 171 6.00 -17.90 -2.41
C SER A 171 7.39 -17.45 -1.91
N SER A 172 8.04 -16.51 -2.60
CA SER A 172 9.29 -15.90 -2.13
C SER A 172 9.11 -15.10 -0.81
N LEU A 173 7.98 -14.42 -0.65
CA LEU A 173 7.60 -13.73 0.59
C LEU A 173 7.29 -14.73 1.70
N LYS A 174 6.50 -15.78 1.46
CA LYS A 174 6.21 -16.83 2.46
C LYS A 174 7.48 -17.52 2.96
N ALA A 175 8.44 -17.79 2.07
CA ALA A 175 9.74 -18.35 2.44
C ALA A 175 10.55 -17.42 3.37
N ASN A 176 10.43 -16.10 3.19
CA ASN A 176 11.15 -15.10 3.97
C ASN A 176 10.41 -14.64 5.24
N VAL A 177 9.07 -14.64 5.23
CA VAL A 177 8.21 -14.19 6.33
C VAL A 177 8.30 -15.10 7.54
N LYS A 178 8.65 -16.39 7.39
CA LYS A 178 8.81 -17.29 8.56
C LYS A 178 9.92 -16.85 9.53
N ASN A 179 10.87 -16.04 9.07
CA ASN A 179 12.03 -15.58 9.86
C ASN A 179 12.01 -14.08 10.22
N TYR A 180 11.12 -13.28 9.62
CA TYR A 180 11.15 -11.82 9.71
C TYR A 180 10.42 -11.21 10.94
N PRO A 181 9.19 -11.64 11.32
CA PRO A 181 8.44 -10.98 12.40
C PRO A 181 9.09 -11.18 13.77
N VAL A 182 9.74 -12.34 13.99
CA VAL A 182 10.49 -12.61 15.23
C VAL A 182 11.73 -11.71 15.35
N ARG A 183 12.41 -11.41 14.23
CA ARG A 183 13.57 -10.49 14.25
C ARG A 183 13.13 -9.05 14.46
N VAL A 184 12.06 -8.61 13.79
CA VAL A 184 11.52 -7.25 13.94
C VAL A 184 11.05 -7.00 15.38
N MET A 185 10.27 -7.92 15.96
CA MET A 185 9.80 -7.80 17.35
C MET A 185 10.95 -7.82 18.37
N LYS A 186 11.98 -8.67 18.16
CA LYS A 186 13.19 -8.65 19.01
C LYS A 186 13.95 -7.32 18.91
N THR A 187 14.07 -6.75 17.72
CA THR A 187 14.74 -5.44 17.54
C THR A 187 13.96 -4.27 18.13
N LEU A 188 12.62 -4.30 18.03
CA LEU A 188 11.75 -3.29 18.64
C LEU A 188 11.79 -3.37 20.17
N TYR A 189 11.71 -4.58 20.74
CA TYR A 189 11.82 -4.80 22.17
C TYR A 189 13.18 -4.35 22.73
N ALA A 190 14.28 -4.72 22.06
CA ALA A 190 15.62 -4.27 22.44
C ALA A 190 15.79 -2.75 22.32
N GLY A 191 15.16 -2.13 21.31
CA GLY A 191 15.11 -0.67 21.15
C GLY A 191 14.37 0.03 22.30
N ALA A 192 13.20 -0.48 22.68
CA ALA A 192 12.40 0.03 23.78
C ALA A 192 13.15 -0.06 25.13
N LEU A 193 13.83 -1.19 25.39
CA LEU A 193 14.62 -1.39 26.60
C LEU A 193 15.79 -0.39 26.73
N LYS A 194 16.50 -0.12 25.62
CA LYS A 194 17.55 0.91 25.59
C LYS A 194 16.99 2.30 25.84
N LEU A 195 15.80 2.60 25.30
CA LEU A 195 15.12 3.88 25.50
C LEU A 195 14.77 4.07 26.99
N LEU A 196 14.24 3.03 27.64
CA LEU A 196 13.94 3.02 29.07
C LEU A 196 15.20 3.23 29.93
N GLN A 197 16.33 2.60 29.56
CA GLN A 197 17.62 2.82 30.22
C GLN A 197 18.13 4.27 30.03
N CYS A 198 17.97 4.84 28.83
CA CYS A 198 18.32 6.24 28.57
C CYS A 198 17.46 7.21 29.40
N VAL A 199 16.15 6.94 29.54
CA VAL A 199 15.26 7.75 30.38
C VAL A 199 15.65 7.63 31.85
N LYS A 200 15.91 6.42 32.36
CA LYS A 200 16.36 6.19 33.74
C LYS A 200 17.67 6.92 34.04
N THR A 201 18.65 6.84 33.15
CA THR A 201 19.95 7.54 33.32
C THR A 201 19.82 9.05 33.22
N ALA A 202 18.94 9.57 32.36
CA ALA A 202 18.64 11.00 32.28
C ALA A 202 17.94 11.50 33.56
N ALA A 203 16.97 10.74 34.08
CA ALA A 203 16.27 11.07 35.32
C ALA A 203 17.23 11.10 36.52
N VAL A 204 18.13 10.12 36.65
CA VAL A 204 19.16 10.10 37.71
C VAL A 204 20.08 11.32 37.62
N LYS A 205 20.55 11.68 36.41
CA LYS A 205 21.39 12.88 36.21
C LYS A 205 20.67 14.18 36.55
N LEU A 206 19.36 14.28 36.28
CA LEU A 206 18.57 15.45 36.65
C LEU A 206 18.36 15.54 38.16
N TYR A 207 18.18 14.40 38.83
CA TYR A 207 18.00 14.33 40.28
C TYR A 207 19.29 14.71 41.02
N THR A 208 20.45 14.15 40.63
CA THR A 208 21.74 14.46 41.28
C THR A 208 22.22 15.89 41.03
N LYS A 209 21.94 16.45 39.85
CA LYS A 209 22.28 17.86 39.55
C LYS A 209 21.47 18.86 40.39
N LYS A 210 20.32 18.45 40.92
CA LYS A 210 19.47 19.28 41.79
C LYS A 210 19.95 19.26 43.24
N THR A 211 20.52 18.14 43.70
CA THR A 211 21.06 17.99 45.06
C THR A 211 22.42 18.67 45.23
N ASP A 212 23.27 18.71 44.20
CA ASP A 212 24.61 19.34 44.29
C ASP A 212 24.60 20.88 44.31
N LYS A 213 23.43 21.51 44.08
CA LYS A 213 23.31 22.99 44.04
C LYS A 213 22.87 23.63 45.37
N ALA A 214 22.77 22.86 46.46
CA ALA A 214 22.53 23.38 47.80
C ALA A 214 23.56 22.79 48.79
N PRO A 215 24.32 23.56 49.61
CA PRO A 215 24.54 25.01 49.70
C PRO A 215 26.05 25.35 49.68
N LYS A 216 26.66 25.62 48.51
CA LYS A 216 28.04 26.18 48.46
C LYS A 216 28.09 27.71 48.58
N THR A 217 26.93 28.36 48.76
CA THR A 217 26.81 29.80 48.97
C THR A 217 27.20 30.26 50.38
N HIS A 218 27.25 29.36 51.37
CA HIS A 218 27.63 29.74 52.75
C HIS A 218 29.15 29.78 52.99
N GLU A 219 29.94 29.03 52.22
CA GLU A 219 31.39 28.93 52.47
C GLU A 219 32.18 30.10 51.85
N LYS A 220 31.71 30.66 50.72
CA LYS A 220 32.32 31.85 50.10
C LYS A 220 32.03 33.16 50.84
N ALA A 221 31.05 33.19 51.73
CA ALA A 221 30.79 34.34 52.60
C ALA A 221 31.76 34.38 53.81
N ILE A 222 32.29 33.22 54.22
CA ILE A 222 33.21 33.13 55.37
C ILE A 222 34.66 33.40 54.94
N SER A 223 35.07 33.02 53.72
CA SER A 223 36.44 33.28 53.26
C SER A 223 36.74 34.76 52.98
N LYS A 224 35.77 35.55 52.50
CA LYS A 224 35.96 37.00 52.27
C LYS A 224 36.08 37.83 53.55
N ARG A 225 35.79 37.26 54.73
CA ARG A 225 35.93 37.96 56.02
C ARG A 225 37.29 37.76 56.69
N LYS A 226 38.11 36.81 56.22
CA LYS A 226 39.46 36.55 56.74
C LYS A 226 40.59 37.22 55.97
N GLU A 227 40.33 37.76 54.78
CA GLU A 227 41.37 38.33 53.89
C GLU A 227 41.60 39.85 54.09
N LYS A 228 41.04 40.46 55.15
CA LYS A 228 41.20 41.89 55.46
C LYS A 228 41.98 42.19 56.75
N LYS A 229 42.63 41.19 57.33
CA LYS A 229 43.52 41.32 58.50
C LYS A 229 44.71 40.39 58.33
N HIS A 230 45.76 40.84 57.64
CA HIS A 230 47.18 40.56 57.92
C HIS A 230 48.02 40.99 56.71
N ASP A 231 48.10 42.29 56.48
CA ASP A 231 49.32 42.90 55.95
C ASP A 231 50.14 43.33 57.17
N ASN A 232 51.22 42.61 57.46
CA ASN A 232 52.47 43.15 58.00
C ASN A 232 53.45 42.02 58.34
N SER A 233 54.72 42.29 58.03
CA SER A 233 55.96 41.55 58.33
C SER A 233 56.13 40.21 57.61
N ALA A 234 56.89 40.13 56.52
CA ALA A 234 58.36 40.22 56.39
C ALA A 234 59.08 38.88 56.66
N GLN A 235 59.95 38.54 55.71
CA GLN A 235 61.10 37.62 55.78
C GLN A 235 60.85 36.10 55.63
N LEU A 236 61.19 35.62 54.43
CA LEU A 236 61.93 34.37 54.11
C LEU A 236 63.15 34.16 55.05
N PRO A 237 63.90 33.01 55.05
CA PRO A 237 63.93 31.87 54.11
C PRO A 237 64.18 30.49 54.82
N TYR A 238 64.64 29.48 54.04
CA TYR A 238 65.36 28.24 54.44
C TYR A 238 64.50 27.01 54.79
N LEU A 239 64.68 25.91 54.02
CA LEU A 239 65.42 24.67 54.37
C LEU A 239 64.80 23.99 55.61
N SER A 240 64.54 22.69 55.67
CA SER A 240 65.15 21.54 55.02
C SER A 240 64.37 20.28 55.43
N GLU A 241 64.66 19.20 54.70
CA GLU A 241 64.94 17.87 55.27
C GLU A 241 63.77 16.97 55.74
N ARG A 242 63.67 15.77 55.15
CA ARG A 242 64.25 14.47 55.62
C ARG A 242 63.44 13.92 56.81
N THR A 243 63.22 12.63 56.98
CA THR A 243 63.78 11.40 56.41
C THR A 243 62.86 10.28 56.86
N GLY A 244 62.70 9.21 56.09
CA GLY A 244 63.44 7.97 56.40
C GLY A 244 62.42 6.88 56.74
N ASN A 245 62.63 5.59 56.53
CA ASN A 245 63.71 4.75 56.03
C ASN A 245 62.95 3.52 55.41
N ARG A 246 63.51 2.47 54.82
CA ARG A 246 64.83 1.83 54.86
C ARG A 246 64.76 0.70 53.82
N LEU A 247 65.82 0.52 53.02
CA LEU A 247 66.09 -0.72 52.30
C LEU A 247 67.61 -0.95 52.40
N GLU A 248 68.01 -2.08 52.96
CA GLU A 248 69.38 -2.62 52.90
C GLU A 248 69.55 -3.40 51.58
N ALA A 249 70.42 -2.90 50.70
CA ALA A 249 71.73 -3.47 50.33
C ALA A 249 71.65 -4.72 49.41
N ARG A 250 71.80 -4.58 48.07
CA ARG A 250 73.04 -4.64 47.23
C ARG A 250 73.55 -6.09 47.01
N PRO A 251 74.40 -6.36 45.99
CA PRO A 251 74.56 -5.77 44.64
C PRO A 251 74.69 -6.85 43.54
N ASP A 252 74.46 -6.50 42.26
CA ASP A 252 75.50 -6.57 41.20
C ASP A 252 74.92 -6.48 39.79
N GLY A 253 75.67 -5.74 38.95
CA GLY A 253 75.89 -6.08 37.55
C GLY A 253 74.70 -6.01 36.60
N SER A 254 74.51 -4.84 35.98
CA SER A 254 74.61 -4.64 34.52
C SER A 254 73.55 -3.71 33.91
N ARG A 255 74.08 -2.72 33.18
CA ARG A 255 73.49 -2.05 32.00
C ARG A 255 72.29 -1.11 32.22
N SER A 256 72.67 0.13 32.55
CA SER A 256 72.01 1.35 32.10
C SER A 256 71.93 1.43 30.56
N SER A 257 70.73 1.68 30.02
CA SER A 257 70.52 2.35 28.72
C SER A 257 69.06 2.72 28.41
N TYR A 258 68.07 2.22 29.15
CA TYR A 258 66.65 2.40 28.80
C TYR A 258 65.97 3.74 29.15
N ARG A 259 66.72 4.80 29.52
CA ARG A 259 66.11 6.08 29.95
C ARG A 259 66.39 7.28 29.05
N ARG A 260 66.97 7.07 27.86
CA ARG A 260 67.25 8.15 26.91
C ARG A 260 66.36 8.17 25.65
N ASP A 261 65.57 7.12 25.40
CA ASP A 261 64.80 7.02 24.16
C ASP A 261 63.42 7.68 24.19
N HIS A 262 62.80 7.88 25.36
CA HIS A 262 61.47 8.52 25.42
C HIS A 262 61.48 10.04 25.19
N LEU A 263 62.64 10.71 25.26
CA LEU A 263 62.71 12.15 25.01
C LEU A 263 62.87 12.50 23.52
N TYR A 264 63.40 11.57 22.71
CA TYR A 264 63.54 11.77 21.26
C TYR A 264 62.20 11.62 20.52
N ASP A 265 61.27 10.82 21.05
CA ASP A 265 59.99 10.57 20.38
C ASP A 265 59.03 11.79 20.48
N TYR A 266 59.09 12.53 21.59
CA TYR A 266 58.26 13.73 21.78
C TYR A 266 58.66 14.88 20.83
N ASN A 267 59.95 15.03 20.54
CA ASN A 267 60.44 16.04 19.58
C ASN A 267 60.19 15.64 18.13
N ARG A 268 60.15 14.32 17.82
CA ARG A 268 59.77 13.82 16.49
C ARG A 268 58.30 14.09 16.18
N LEU A 269 57.40 13.83 17.14
CA LEU A 269 55.97 14.19 17.06
C LEU A 269 55.76 15.70 16.95
N ARG A 270 56.55 16.51 17.67
CA ARG A 270 56.46 17.98 17.58
C ARG A 270 56.89 18.51 16.20
N ASN A 271 57.91 17.93 15.59
CA ASN A 271 58.37 18.34 14.26
C ASN A 271 57.45 17.87 13.12
N GLU A 272 56.68 16.79 13.30
CA GLU A 272 55.62 16.43 12.35
C GLU A 272 54.43 17.41 12.39
N ILE A 273 54.15 18.03 13.53
CA ILE A 273 53.06 19.01 13.69
C ILE A 273 53.35 20.34 12.93
N TYR A 274 54.62 20.65 12.64
CA TYR A 274 55.00 21.87 11.91
C TYR A 274 55.29 21.67 10.42
N ARG A 275 55.17 20.45 9.88
CA ARG A 275 55.11 20.29 8.42
C ARG A 275 53.81 20.91 7.95
N ARG A 276 53.92 22.09 7.32
CA ARG A 276 52.80 22.76 6.66
C ARG A 276 52.03 21.70 5.88
N PRO A 277 50.74 21.49 6.15
CA PRO A 277 49.96 20.50 5.46
C PRO A 277 50.08 20.79 3.97
N GLY A 278 50.60 19.83 3.21
CA GLY A 278 50.72 19.98 1.76
C GLY A 278 49.37 20.38 1.17
N PHE A 279 49.37 21.16 0.10
CA PHE A 279 48.16 21.66 -0.55
C PHE A 279 47.07 20.59 -0.73
N VAL A 280 47.48 19.36 -1.08
CA VAL A 280 46.61 18.18 -1.20
C VAL A 280 45.81 17.88 0.08
N TYR A 281 46.41 18.02 1.26
CA TYR A 281 45.72 17.82 2.54
C TYR A 281 44.67 18.91 2.79
N CYS A 282 44.97 20.16 2.45
CA CYS A 282 44.01 21.26 2.56
C CYS A 282 42.81 21.05 1.64
N VAL A 283 43.04 20.66 0.38
CA VAL A 283 41.98 20.33 -0.58
C VAL A 283 41.16 19.14 -0.09
N LYS A 284 41.81 18.04 0.34
CA LYS A 284 41.12 16.87 0.88
C LYS A 284 40.25 17.24 2.07
N LYS A 285 40.77 18.02 3.02
CA LYS A 285 40.01 18.48 4.20
C LYS A 285 38.82 19.36 3.80
N GLY A 286 39.00 20.24 2.81
CA GLY A 286 37.92 21.07 2.25
C GLY A 286 36.81 20.24 1.63
N VAL A 287 37.17 19.28 0.75
CA VAL A 287 36.21 18.36 0.13
C VAL A 287 35.47 17.53 1.19
N PHE A 288 36.17 17.01 2.20
CA PHE A 288 35.52 16.26 3.28
C PHE A 288 34.58 17.13 4.12
N GLN A 289 34.93 18.39 4.39
CA GLN A 289 34.03 19.32 5.09
C GLN A 289 32.80 19.67 4.23
N LEU A 290 32.99 19.85 2.93
CA LEU A 290 31.89 20.14 2.00
C LEU A 290 30.95 18.93 1.87
N LEU A 291 31.48 17.72 1.68
CA LEU A 291 30.70 16.49 1.70
C LEU A 291 30.02 16.27 3.05
N PHE A 292 30.70 16.58 4.16
CA PHE A 292 30.10 16.48 5.49
C PHE A 292 28.89 17.42 5.64
N PHE A 293 28.97 18.62 5.07
CA PHE A 293 27.87 19.58 5.06
C PHE A 293 26.75 19.14 4.11
N LEU A 294 27.09 18.70 2.89
CA LEU A 294 26.15 18.20 1.88
C LEU A 294 25.34 17.00 2.40
N PHE A 295 26.00 16.07 3.11
CA PHE A 295 25.37 14.89 3.69
C PHE A 295 24.84 15.09 5.12
N TYR A 296 24.83 16.32 5.63
CA TYR A 296 24.27 16.62 6.94
C TYR A 296 22.81 16.16 7.10
N PRO A 297 21.91 16.34 6.10
CA PRO A 297 20.52 15.86 6.21
C PRO A 297 20.45 14.34 6.36
N ILE A 298 21.19 13.60 5.55
CA ILE A 298 21.24 12.13 5.61
C ILE A 298 21.80 11.66 6.96
N ARG A 299 22.80 12.37 7.48
CA ARG A 299 23.41 12.07 8.78
C ARG A 299 22.47 12.40 9.95
N LEU A 300 21.68 13.46 9.83
CA LEU A 300 20.63 13.84 10.79
C LEU A 300 19.56 12.75 10.83
N VAL A 301 19.09 12.29 9.67
CA VAL A 301 18.13 11.17 9.53
C VAL A 301 18.70 9.90 10.18
N ARG A 302 19.98 9.58 9.93
CA ARG A 302 20.62 8.38 10.51
C ARG A 302 20.78 8.45 12.02
N ARG A 303 21.15 9.61 12.57
CA ARG A 303 21.46 9.79 14.01
C ARG A 303 20.22 10.04 14.85
N LYS A 304 19.19 10.67 14.28
CA LYS A 304 17.94 11.05 14.95
C LYS A 304 16.73 10.56 14.15
N LYS A 305 16.72 9.26 13.83
CA LYS A 305 15.67 8.58 13.05
C LYS A 305 14.26 8.99 13.46
N PHE A 306 14.00 9.04 14.77
CA PHE A 306 12.70 9.41 15.30
C PHE A 306 12.34 10.88 15.05
N ALA A 307 13.26 11.81 15.31
CA ALA A 307 13.00 13.24 15.07
C ALA A 307 12.81 13.54 13.58
N ALA A 308 13.59 12.89 12.71
CA ALA A 308 13.41 13.00 11.27
C ALA A 308 12.06 12.45 10.81
N LEU A 309 11.62 11.33 11.36
CA LEU A 309 10.29 10.76 11.09
C LEU A 309 9.18 11.69 11.57
N CYS A 310 9.29 12.26 12.77
CA CYS A 310 8.33 13.25 13.27
C CYS A 310 8.26 14.49 12.37
N ILE A 311 9.41 15.02 11.93
CA ILE A 311 9.45 16.17 11.01
C ILE A 311 8.80 15.82 9.67
N LEU A 312 9.13 14.66 9.08
CA LEU A 312 8.50 14.20 7.84
C LEU A 312 7.00 14.01 8.00
N LEU A 313 6.55 13.45 9.13
CA LEU A 313 5.13 13.29 9.44
C LEU A 313 4.44 14.65 9.60
N SER A 314 5.07 15.63 10.26
CA SER A 314 4.54 16.97 10.38
C SER A 314 4.44 17.68 9.03
N ILE A 315 5.46 17.54 8.17
CA ILE A 315 5.44 18.07 6.81
C ILE A 315 4.32 17.41 5.98
N TYR A 316 4.18 16.10 6.09
CA TYR A 316 3.11 15.35 5.44
C TYR A 316 1.72 15.82 5.88
N VAL A 317 1.49 15.92 7.19
CA VAL A 317 0.21 16.37 7.75
C VAL A 317 -0.10 17.81 7.33
N PHE A 318 0.92 18.68 7.30
CA PHE A 318 0.76 20.05 6.80
C PHE A 318 0.30 20.08 5.34
N PHE A 319 0.97 19.32 4.46
CA PHE A 319 0.64 19.29 3.04
C PHE A 319 -0.69 18.58 2.72
N ALA A 320 -1.07 17.56 3.49
CA ALA A 320 -2.28 16.78 3.24
C ALA A 320 -3.56 17.41 3.86
N TYR A 321 -3.47 18.03 5.05
CA TYR A 321 -4.66 18.42 5.81
C TYR A 321 -4.85 19.92 6.03
N PHE A 322 -3.80 20.74 5.90
CA PHE A 322 -3.96 22.20 6.04
C PHE A 322 -4.27 22.84 4.68
N SER A 323 -5.22 23.76 4.65
CA SER A 323 -5.66 24.48 3.43
C SER A 323 -4.49 25.10 2.66
N TYR A 324 -3.58 25.78 3.37
CA TYR A 324 -2.39 26.38 2.77
C TYR A 324 -1.43 25.34 2.17
N GLY A 325 -1.20 24.22 2.85
CA GLY A 325 -0.36 23.14 2.34
C GLY A 325 -0.95 22.48 1.10
N ARG A 326 -2.27 22.28 1.11
CA ARG A 326 -3.02 21.76 -0.04
C ARG A 326 -2.92 22.67 -1.27
N SER A 327 -3.07 23.99 -1.08
CA SER A 327 -2.90 24.94 -2.20
C SER A 327 -1.49 24.93 -2.80
N ILE A 328 -0.45 24.73 -1.97
CA ILE A 328 0.93 24.62 -2.46
C ILE A 328 1.10 23.35 -3.29
N THR A 329 0.59 22.21 -2.83
CA THR A 329 0.74 20.93 -3.53
C THR A 329 -0.03 20.91 -4.86
N ILE A 330 -1.25 21.43 -4.89
CA ILE A 330 -2.00 21.60 -6.14
C ILE A 330 -1.26 22.53 -7.10
N LYS A 331 -0.76 23.68 -6.61
CA LYS A 331 -0.09 24.68 -7.47
C LYS A 331 1.23 24.18 -8.08
N TYR A 332 2.04 23.45 -7.33
CA TYR A 332 3.39 23.06 -7.77
C TYR A 332 3.49 21.61 -8.25
N ALA A 333 2.71 20.70 -7.66
CA ALA A 333 2.75 19.29 -8.02
C ALA A 333 1.60 18.90 -8.96
N GLY A 334 0.55 19.72 -9.07
CA GLY A 334 -0.59 19.46 -9.96
C GLY A 334 -1.58 18.41 -9.42
N PHE A 335 -1.39 17.94 -8.18
CA PHE A 335 -2.28 16.95 -7.57
C PHE A 335 -2.51 17.25 -6.09
N ASP A 336 -3.65 16.80 -5.58
CA ASP A 336 -3.99 16.84 -4.18
C ASP A 336 -3.51 15.57 -3.47
N LEU A 337 -2.61 15.71 -2.49
CA LEU A 337 -2.10 14.58 -1.72
C LEU A 337 -3.22 13.80 -1.01
N GLN A 338 -4.27 14.49 -0.56
CA GLN A 338 -5.38 13.83 0.13
C GLN A 338 -6.15 12.92 -0.84
N GLU A 339 -6.35 13.37 -2.07
CA GLU A 339 -7.02 12.60 -3.12
C GLU A 339 -6.19 11.42 -3.59
N VAL A 340 -4.88 11.60 -3.77
CA VAL A 340 -3.97 10.49 -4.09
C VAL A 340 -3.98 9.45 -2.98
N GLN A 341 -4.00 9.87 -1.71
CA GLN A 341 -4.09 8.96 -0.57
C GLN A 341 -5.42 8.22 -0.51
N SER A 342 -6.56 8.88 -0.76
CA SER A 342 -7.86 8.21 -0.75
C SER A 342 -7.97 7.19 -1.88
N ARG A 343 -7.56 7.55 -3.10
CA ARG A 343 -7.50 6.63 -4.25
C ARG A 343 -6.59 5.43 -3.96
N PHE A 344 -5.44 5.65 -3.34
CA PHE A 344 -4.54 4.57 -2.95
C PHE A 344 -5.17 3.65 -1.88
N LEU A 345 -5.79 4.22 -0.85
CA LEU A 345 -6.44 3.45 0.21
C LEU A 345 -7.65 2.67 -0.31
N GLU A 346 -8.40 3.23 -1.25
CA GLU A 346 -9.51 2.54 -1.91
C GLU A 346 -9.03 1.36 -2.74
N LYS A 347 -8.01 1.57 -3.60
CA LYS A 347 -7.39 0.50 -4.39
C LYS A 347 -6.77 -0.57 -3.49
N ALA A 348 -6.04 -0.17 -2.46
CA ALA A 348 -5.44 -1.10 -1.50
C ALA A 348 -6.51 -1.87 -0.71
N GLY A 349 -7.62 -1.21 -0.35
CA GLY A 349 -8.77 -1.83 0.32
C GLY A 349 -9.50 -2.81 -0.58
N ALA A 350 -9.67 -2.51 -1.87
CA ALA A 350 -10.21 -3.42 -2.86
C ALA A 350 -9.32 -4.67 -3.02
N LEU A 351 -8.02 -4.47 -3.19
CA LEU A 351 -7.04 -5.57 -3.27
C LEU A 351 -7.01 -6.41 -2.00
N TYR A 352 -7.09 -5.77 -0.82
CA TYR A 352 -7.15 -6.50 0.45
C TYR A 352 -8.43 -7.32 0.57
N ARG A 353 -9.58 -6.77 0.19
CA ARG A 353 -10.86 -7.50 0.20
C ARG A 353 -10.84 -8.68 -0.77
N GLN A 354 -10.30 -8.49 -1.97
CA GLN A 354 -10.12 -9.56 -2.94
C GLN A 354 -9.17 -10.64 -2.43
N ALA A 355 -8.01 -10.27 -1.89
CA ALA A 355 -7.09 -11.22 -1.28
C ALA A 355 -7.73 -11.98 -0.10
N LEU A 356 -8.56 -11.30 0.69
CA LEU A 356 -9.27 -11.92 1.80
C LEU A 356 -10.36 -12.89 1.32
N SER A 357 -11.14 -12.53 0.29
CA SER A 357 -12.12 -13.44 -0.32
C SER A 357 -11.42 -14.66 -0.93
N ASP A 358 -10.28 -14.48 -1.59
CA ASP A 358 -9.52 -15.59 -2.16
C ASP A 358 -8.96 -16.52 -1.09
N ILE A 359 -8.48 -15.96 0.03
CA ILE A 359 -8.06 -16.75 1.19
C ILE A 359 -9.25 -17.53 1.74
N ASN A 360 -10.40 -16.90 1.94
CA ASN A 360 -11.58 -17.57 2.47
C ASN A 360 -12.08 -18.68 1.54
N ARG A 361 -12.00 -18.48 0.21
CA ARG A 361 -12.32 -19.49 -0.79
C ARG A 361 -11.36 -20.68 -0.71
N LEU A 362 -10.06 -20.42 -0.58
CA LEU A 362 -9.04 -21.47 -0.48
C LEU A 362 -9.08 -22.24 0.85
N THR A 363 -9.52 -21.61 1.94
CA THR A 363 -9.65 -22.26 3.25
C THR A 363 -11.02 -22.90 3.49
N GLY A 364 -11.96 -22.80 2.52
CA GLY A 364 -13.34 -23.27 2.68
C GLY A 364 -14.14 -22.46 3.70
N MET A 365 -13.66 -21.28 4.08
CA MET A 365 -14.28 -20.44 5.10
C MET A 365 -15.55 -19.74 4.58
N ASP A 366 -15.65 -19.54 3.27
CA ASP A 366 -16.87 -18.99 2.65
C ASP A 366 -18.05 -19.96 2.80
N GLU A 367 -17.85 -21.26 2.65
CA GLU A 367 -18.88 -22.27 2.92
C GLU A 367 -19.29 -22.27 4.39
N TRP A 368 -18.30 -22.14 5.30
CA TRP A 368 -18.56 -22.07 6.74
C TRP A 368 -19.33 -20.83 7.16
N ASN A 369 -19.02 -19.68 6.55
CA ASN A 369 -19.72 -18.42 6.79
C ASN A 369 -21.12 -18.46 6.17
N ALA A 370 -21.31 -19.02 4.98
CA ALA A 370 -22.64 -19.22 4.38
C ALA A 370 -23.53 -20.14 5.23
N VAL A 371 -22.97 -21.20 5.83
CA VAL A 371 -23.68 -22.07 6.78
C VAL A 371 -24.00 -21.33 8.09
N ARG A 372 -23.14 -20.43 8.54
CA ARG A 372 -23.39 -19.59 9.73
C ARG A 372 -24.50 -18.56 9.46
N ASP A 373 -24.43 -17.87 8.33
CA ASP A 373 -25.37 -16.81 7.97
C ASP A 373 -26.75 -17.38 7.64
N SER A 374 -26.83 -18.55 7.00
CA SER A 374 -28.10 -19.27 6.82
C SER A 374 -28.70 -19.74 8.15
N LYS A 375 -27.89 -20.19 9.12
CA LYS A 375 -28.37 -20.49 10.49
C LYS A 375 -28.87 -19.24 11.21
N GLN A 376 -28.20 -18.11 11.03
CA GLN A 376 -28.61 -16.83 11.61
C GLN A 376 -29.94 -16.35 10.99
N ALA A 377 -30.04 -16.37 9.65
CA ALA A 377 -31.26 -16.02 8.93
C ALA A 377 -32.43 -16.94 9.28
N ALA A 378 -32.20 -18.26 9.43
CA ALA A 378 -33.22 -19.19 9.89
C ALA A 378 -33.70 -18.87 11.32
N ASN A 379 -32.80 -18.48 12.22
CA ASN A 379 -33.15 -18.05 13.57
C ASN A 379 -33.94 -16.72 13.58
N ASP A 380 -33.62 -15.79 12.68
CA ASP A 380 -34.33 -14.52 12.56
C ASP A 380 -35.73 -14.71 11.93
N ILE A 381 -35.88 -15.64 10.98
CA ILE A 381 -37.18 -16.07 10.44
C ILE A 381 -38.01 -16.75 11.53
N LEU A 382 -37.42 -17.64 12.34
CA LEU A 382 -38.10 -18.27 13.48
C LEU A 382 -38.54 -17.23 14.52
N ARG A 383 -37.72 -16.21 14.80
CA ARG A 383 -38.09 -15.11 15.69
C ARG A 383 -39.22 -14.26 15.15
N THR A 384 -39.15 -13.85 13.88
CA THR A 384 -40.20 -13.04 13.24
C THR A 384 -41.50 -13.82 13.07
N SER A 385 -41.43 -15.11 12.79
CA SER A 385 -42.58 -16.01 12.78
C SER A 385 -43.21 -16.12 14.17
N ASN A 386 -42.40 -16.30 15.22
CA ASN A 386 -42.90 -16.37 16.61
C ASN A 386 -43.47 -15.04 17.13
N THR A 387 -43.01 -13.89 16.63
CA THR A 387 -43.61 -12.59 16.97
C THR A 387 -44.90 -12.31 16.20
N ASN A 388 -45.04 -12.81 14.96
CA ASN A 388 -46.26 -12.64 14.16
C ASN A 388 -47.35 -13.67 14.52
N ILE A 389 -47.01 -14.81 15.11
CA ILE A 389 -47.99 -15.80 15.62
C ILE A 389 -48.73 -15.29 16.87
N LYS A 390 -48.27 -14.22 17.52
CA LYS A 390 -49.02 -13.60 18.64
C LYS A 390 -50.18 -12.69 18.23
N GLN A 391 -50.47 -12.56 16.93
CA GLN A 391 -51.55 -11.69 16.48
C GLN A 391 -52.53 -12.26 15.45
N ASP A 392 -52.50 -13.57 15.15
CA ASP A 392 -53.56 -14.18 14.36
C ASP A 392 -54.08 -15.46 15.02
N ASN A 393 -55.24 -15.32 15.67
CA ASN A 393 -56.02 -16.39 16.24
C ASN A 393 -56.66 -17.21 15.10
N GLY A 394 -55.86 -18.07 14.48
CA GLY A 394 -56.31 -19.16 13.63
C GLY A 394 -55.51 -20.40 14.00
N SER A 395 -56.13 -21.34 14.71
CA SER A 395 -55.52 -22.57 15.21
C SER A 395 -54.91 -23.41 14.10
N LYS A 396 -53.63 -23.16 13.79
CA LYS A 396 -52.84 -24.04 12.93
C LYS A 396 -52.51 -25.29 13.74
N GLU A 397 -53.20 -26.39 13.44
CA GLU A 397 -52.98 -27.68 14.08
C GLU A 397 -51.49 -28.07 14.01
N ILE A 398 -50.81 -28.00 15.16
CA ILE A 398 -49.43 -28.45 15.29
C ILE A 398 -49.46 -29.97 15.19
N SER A 399 -49.14 -30.50 14.02
CA SER A 399 -49.08 -31.95 13.78
C SER A 399 -47.79 -32.51 14.38
N THR A 400 -47.91 -33.42 15.35
CA THR A 400 -46.77 -34.18 15.89
C THR A 400 -46.64 -35.53 15.21
N PHE A 401 -45.40 -35.98 15.07
CA PHE A 401 -45.05 -37.26 14.48
C PHE A 401 -44.13 -38.04 15.40
N THR A 402 -44.27 -39.36 15.41
CA THR A 402 -43.37 -40.27 16.12
C THR A 402 -42.43 -40.97 15.13
N VAL A 403 -41.14 -40.99 15.45
CA VAL A 403 -40.10 -41.70 14.69
C VAL A 403 -40.28 -43.21 14.85
N PHE A 404 -40.46 -43.94 13.75
CA PHE A 404 -40.62 -45.41 13.78
C PHE A 404 -39.42 -46.18 13.21
N ALA A 405 -38.33 -45.51 12.85
CA ALA A 405 -37.08 -46.16 12.42
C ALA A 405 -36.39 -46.88 13.61
N ARG A 406 -36.22 -48.20 13.52
CA ARG A 406 -35.62 -49.03 14.60
C ARG A 406 -34.16 -48.69 14.88
N ASP A 407 -33.40 -48.38 13.83
CA ASP A 407 -31.96 -48.04 13.93
C ASP A 407 -31.72 -46.53 14.14
N GLY A 408 -32.80 -45.77 14.31
CA GLY A 408 -32.80 -44.32 14.44
C GLY A 408 -32.89 -43.56 13.11
N LEU A 409 -33.30 -42.30 13.18
CA LEU A 409 -33.55 -41.42 12.04
C LEU A 409 -32.57 -40.26 12.02
N ASN A 410 -31.85 -40.10 10.90
CA ASN A 410 -30.90 -38.99 10.74
C ASN A 410 -31.63 -37.70 10.39
N ILE A 411 -31.27 -36.62 11.08
CA ILE A 411 -31.64 -35.24 10.71
C ILE A 411 -30.60 -34.74 9.71
N ARG A 412 -31.02 -34.07 8.62
CA ARG A 412 -30.12 -33.61 7.55
C ARG A 412 -30.29 -32.12 7.25
N ILE A 413 -29.27 -31.54 6.62
CA ILE A 413 -29.21 -30.12 6.25
C ILE A 413 -30.17 -29.79 5.10
N ALA A 414 -30.32 -30.70 4.13
CA ALA A 414 -31.21 -30.59 2.98
C ALA A 414 -32.11 -31.83 2.85
N PRO A 415 -33.26 -31.74 2.13
CA PRO A 415 -34.20 -32.85 1.92
C PRO A 415 -33.64 -33.89 0.92
N ASP A 416 -32.47 -34.46 1.21
CA ASP A 416 -31.76 -35.38 0.34
C ASP A 416 -31.06 -36.50 1.15
N PRO A 417 -31.14 -37.78 0.74
CA PRO A 417 -30.44 -38.87 1.42
C PRO A 417 -28.91 -38.76 1.39
N SER A 418 -28.34 -37.96 0.48
CA SER A 418 -26.91 -37.69 0.34
C SER A 418 -26.46 -36.46 1.13
N SER A 419 -27.39 -35.62 1.62
CA SER A 419 -27.07 -34.41 2.40
C SER A 419 -26.41 -34.74 3.73
N ASP A 420 -25.50 -33.89 4.19
CA ASP A 420 -24.85 -34.05 5.49
C ASP A 420 -25.83 -34.14 6.67
N ARG A 421 -25.44 -34.90 7.69
CA ARG A 421 -26.23 -35.15 8.91
C ARG A 421 -26.00 -34.04 9.94
N ILE A 422 -27.06 -33.63 10.62
CA ILE A 422 -27.03 -32.66 11.71
C ILE A 422 -26.83 -33.40 13.04
N GLY A 423 -25.60 -33.33 13.53
CA GLY A 423 -25.17 -33.98 14.78
C GLY A 423 -24.66 -35.40 14.57
N SER A 424 -23.96 -35.92 15.58
CA SER A 424 -23.36 -37.26 15.54
C SER A 424 -24.34 -38.38 15.89
N LYS A 425 -25.52 -38.05 16.46
CA LYS A 425 -26.49 -39.03 16.96
C LYS A 425 -27.82 -38.94 16.19
N ALA A 426 -28.28 -40.08 15.68
CA ALA A 426 -29.61 -40.20 15.08
C ALA A 426 -30.71 -40.04 16.14
N LEU A 427 -31.91 -39.63 15.72
CA LEU A 427 -33.10 -39.64 16.56
C LEU A 427 -33.49 -41.09 16.88
N PRO A 428 -33.61 -41.49 18.15
CA PRO A 428 -33.98 -42.86 18.48
C PRO A 428 -35.43 -43.19 18.10
N TYR A 429 -35.71 -44.49 18.02
CA TYR A 429 -37.08 -45.00 17.85
C TYR A 429 -38.01 -44.47 18.96
N GLY A 430 -39.20 -44.02 18.58
CA GLY A 430 -40.22 -43.51 19.51
C GLY A 430 -40.06 -42.03 19.87
N THR A 431 -39.02 -41.34 19.37
CA THR A 431 -38.89 -39.89 19.58
C THR A 431 -40.00 -39.14 18.86
N ARG A 432 -40.60 -38.16 19.55
CA ARG A 432 -41.58 -37.25 18.95
C ARG A 432 -40.89 -36.06 18.33
N VAL A 433 -41.43 -35.63 17.19
CA VAL A 433 -40.98 -34.45 16.47
C VAL A 433 -42.16 -33.59 16.07
N THR A 434 -41.96 -32.29 16.09
CA THR A 434 -42.97 -31.31 15.69
C THR A 434 -42.77 -30.97 14.22
N PHE A 435 -43.81 -31.11 13.41
CA PHE A 435 -43.76 -30.75 12.00
C PHE A 435 -43.78 -29.24 11.80
N ILE A 436 -42.91 -28.74 10.91
CA ILE A 436 -42.83 -27.32 10.56
C ILE A 436 -43.20 -27.11 9.09
N SER A 437 -42.57 -27.85 8.17
CA SER A 437 -42.81 -27.77 6.72
C SER A 437 -42.42 -29.06 5.99
N SER A 438 -42.82 -29.20 4.72
CA SER A 438 -42.41 -30.32 3.86
C SER A 438 -41.77 -29.85 2.55
N ALA A 439 -40.97 -30.72 1.94
CA ALA A 439 -40.40 -30.55 0.61
C ALA A 439 -40.34 -31.91 -0.09
N LEU A 440 -40.60 -31.92 -1.39
CA LEU A 440 -40.46 -33.12 -2.22
C LEU A 440 -39.06 -33.18 -2.81
N ASN A 441 -38.37 -34.29 -2.66
CA ASN A 441 -37.13 -34.53 -3.41
C ASN A 441 -37.51 -35.10 -4.79
N GLU A 442 -37.41 -34.26 -5.82
CA GLU A 442 -37.80 -34.60 -7.20
C GLU A 442 -37.02 -35.81 -7.76
N SER A 443 -35.76 -36.00 -7.35
CA SER A 443 -34.92 -37.10 -7.85
C SER A 443 -35.29 -38.46 -7.28
N THR A 444 -35.87 -38.50 -6.08
CA THR A 444 -36.20 -39.77 -5.37
C THR A 444 -37.71 -39.97 -5.17
N GLY A 445 -38.52 -38.94 -5.43
CA GLY A 445 -39.97 -38.94 -5.17
C GLY A 445 -40.34 -39.05 -3.69
N VAL A 446 -39.37 -38.87 -2.79
CA VAL A 446 -39.60 -38.98 -1.34
C VAL A 446 -39.90 -37.61 -0.77
N GLU A 447 -40.97 -37.51 0.02
CA GLU A 447 -41.28 -36.32 0.78
C GLU A 447 -40.43 -36.25 2.06
N TRP A 448 -39.89 -35.07 2.33
CA TRP A 448 -39.08 -34.79 3.50
C TRP A 448 -39.78 -33.76 4.36
N PHE A 449 -39.76 -33.98 5.67
CA PHE A 449 -40.33 -33.06 6.65
C PHE A 449 -39.21 -32.32 7.35
N TYR A 450 -39.35 -31.00 7.43
CA TYR A 450 -38.56 -30.17 8.31
C TYR A 450 -39.22 -30.21 9.69
N VAL A 451 -38.47 -30.68 10.68
CA VAL A 451 -39.00 -30.95 12.02
C VAL A 451 -38.14 -30.36 13.11
N GLU A 452 -38.76 -30.13 14.27
CA GLU A 452 -38.09 -29.85 15.54
C GLU A 452 -38.15 -31.10 16.42
N ALA A 453 -36.99 -31.58 16.86
CA ALA A 453 -36.90 -32.68 17.81
C ALA A 453 -37.00 -32.19 19.27
N GLU A 454 -37.40 -33.07 20.20
CA GLU A 454 -37.47 -32.76 21.64
C GLU A 454 -36.13 -32.28 22.23
N ASP A 455 -34.99 -32.60 21.58
CA ASP A 455 -33.67 -32.12 21.97
C ASP A 455 -33.29 -30.73 21.42
N GLY A 456 -34.22 -30.04 20.76
CA GLY A 456 -34.06 -28.70 20.20
C GLY A 456 -33.31 -28.66 18.86
N ARG A 457 -33.03 -29.82 18.24
CA ARG A 457 -32.44 -29.87 16.89
C ARG A 457 -33.51 -29.68 15.82
N PHE A 458 -33.13 -28.95 14.78
CA PHE A 458 -33.94 -28.74 13.59
C PHE A 458 -33.27 -29.34 12.36
N GLY A 459 -34.08 -29.84 11.43
CA GLY A 459 -33.60 -30.24 10.11
C GLY A 459 -34.56 -31.16 9.38
N TRP A 460 -34.09 -31.68 8.24
CA TRP A 460 -34.88 -32.51 7.35
C TRP A 460 -34.80 -33.98 7.74
N VAL A 461 -35.96 -34.63 7.79
CA VAL A 461 -36.10 -36.07 8.00
C VAL A 461 -37.04 -36.65 6.94
N SER A 462 -36.78 -37.88 6.51
CA SER A 462 -37.60 -38.55 5.49
C SER A 462 -38.96 -38.93 6.08
N SER A 463 -40.06 -38.51 5.42
CA SER A 463 -41.43 -38.79 5.88
C SER A 463 -41.72 -40.29 5.98
N LYS A 464 -41.03 -41.11 5.17
CA LYS A 464 -41.09 -42.58 5.21
C LYS A 464 -40.79 -43.21 6.57
N TYR A 465 -40.20 -42.48 7.52
CA TYR A 465 -39.85 -42.99 8.85
C TYR A 465 -40.58 -42.27 9.98
N LEU A 466 -41.63 -41.51 9.64
CA LEU A 466 -42.48 -40.80 10.58
C LEU A 466 -43.91 -41.36 10.53
N LYS A 467 -44.51 -41.53 11.70
CA LYS A 467 -45.93 -41.88 11.84
C LYS A 467 -46.64 -40.69 12.49
N LYS A 468 -47.72 -40.20 11.85
CA LYS A 468 -48.52 -39.12 12.42
C LYS A 468 -49.17 -39.61 13.72
N ASP A 469 -49.07 -38.83 14.78
CA ASP A 469 -49.81 -39.12 16.00
C ASP A 469 -51.28 -38.80 15.76
N GLU A 470 -52.18 -39.75 16.05
CA GLU A 470 -53.61 -39.47 16.03
C GLU A 470 -53.93 -38.55 17.19
N VAL A 471 -54.44 -37.36 16.87
CA VAL A 471 -55.00 -36.43 17.85
C VAL A 471 -56.19 -37.15 18.49
N LYS A 472 -56.05 -37.53 19.77
CA LYS A 472 -57.12 -38.16 20.55
C LYS A 472 -58.14 -37.15 21.03
#